data_AF-A0A1S8KYI1-F1
#
_entry.id   AF-A0A1S8KYI1-F1
#
_cell.length_a   1.000
_cell.length_b   1.000
_cell.length_c   1.000
_cell.angle_alpha   90.00
_cell.angle_beta   90.00
_cell.angle_gamma   90.00
#
_symmetry.space_group_name_H-M   'P 1'
#
loop_
_entity.id
_entity.type
_entity.pdbx_description
1 polymer ?
#
loop_
_entity_poly.entity_id
_entity_poly.type
_entity_poly.pdbx_seq_one_letter_code
_entity_poly.pdbx_strand_id
1 'polypeptide(L)' 'MENISQYIPFLIPIAIIEIGLALAAVIHILKHRSFKFGNTALWLVIVIVFGIIGPILYFTFGRGDD' A
#
# COMPACT_ATOMS: atom_id res chain seq x y z
N MET A 1 33.64 -3.26 0.96
CA MET A 1 32.30 -3.55 0.40
C MET A 1 31.37 -3.68 1.59
N GLU A 2 30.29 -2.89 1.65
CA GLU A 2 29.29 -3.06 2.71
C GLU A 2 28.59 -4.41 2.57
N ASN A 3 28.38 -5.09 3.70
CA ASN A 3 27.70 -6.38 3.74
C ASN A 3 26.19 -6.16 3.93
N ILE A 4 25.44 -6.18 2.83
CA ILE A 4 23.98 -6.04 2.81
C ILE A 4 23.29 -7.07 3.75
N SER A 5 23.94 -8.21 3.98
CA SER A 5 23.52 -9.27 4.91
C SER A 5 23.25 -8.77 6.34
N GLN A 6 23.88 -7.69 6.80
CA GLN A 6 23.65 -7.12 8.13
C GLN A 6 22.28 -6.45 8.24
N TYR A 7 21.71 -5.99 7.12
CA TYR A 7 20.42 -5.31 7.07
C TYR A 7 19.26 -6.26 6.78
N ILE A 8 19.50 -7.48 6.29
CA ILE A 8 18.46 -8.47 5.97
C ILE A 8 17.47 -8.69 7.12
N PRO A 9 17.89 -8.88 8.39
CA PRO A 9 16.96 -9.07 9.50
C PRO A 9 16.01 -7.88 9.73
N PHE A 10 16.42 -6.67 9.32
CA PHE A 10 15.61 -5.45 9.41
C PHE A 10 14.75 -5.23 8.15
N LEU A 11 15.22 -5.65 6.98
CA LEU A 11 14.47 -5.53 5.72
C LEU A 11 13.28 -6.49 5.68
N ILE A 12 13.38 -7.68 6.26
CA ILE A 12 12.28 -8.66 6.33
C ILE A 12 11.01 -8.06 6.99
N PRO A 13 11.06 -7.52 8.23
CA PRO A 13 9.87 -6.96 8.86
C PRO A 13 9.31 -5.75 8.09
N ILE A 14 10.17 -4.93 7.49
CA ILE A 14 9.72 -3.81 6.64
C ILE A 14 8.97 -4.32 5.42
N ALA A 15 9.52 -5.32 4.72
CA ALA A 15 8.88 -5.93 3.56
C ALA A 15 7.53 -6.56 3.92
N ILE A 16 7.41 -7.20 5.10
CA ILE A 16 6.14 -7.74 5.58
C ILE A 16 5.09 -6.63 5.78
N ILE A 17 5.49 -5.51 6.38
CA ILE A 17 4.60 -4.35 6.57
C ILE A 17 4.18 -3.76 5.23
N GLU A 18 5.13 -3.58 4.31
CA GLU A 18 4.88 -3.06 2.97
C GLU A 18 3.89 -3.94 2.19
N ILE A 19 4.16 -5.24 2.14
CA ILE A 19 3.29 -6.21 1.45
C ILE A 19 1.92 -6.28 2.12
N GLY A 20 1.87 -6.33 3.46
CA GLY A 20 0.63 -6.36 4.21
C GLY A 20 -0.23 -5.13 3.95
N LEU A 21 0.37 -3.95 3.92
CA LEU A 21 -0.32 -2.69 3.67
C LEU A 21 -0.82 -2.60 2.22
N ALA A 22 0.01 -3.02 1.24
CA ALA A 22 -0.38 -3.06 -0.16
C ALA A 22 -1.55 -4.03 -0.40
N LEU A 23 -1.47 -5.25 0.14
CA LEU A 23 -2.54 -6.23 0.04
C LEU A 23 -3.83 -5.74 0.71
N ALA A 24 -3.73 -5.18 1.90
CA ALA A 24 -4.88 -4.60 2.60
C ALA A 24 -5.54 -3.50 1.77
N ALA A 25 -4.75 -2.60 1.16
CA ALA A 25 -5.28 -1.54 0.30
C ALA A 25 -5.98 -2.12 -0.94
N VAL A 26 -5.33 -3.05 -1.65
CA VAL A 26 -5.91 -3.70 -2.84
C VAL A 26 -7.22 -4.42 -2.51
N ILE A 27 -7.24 -5.23 -1.44
CA ILE A 27 -8.44 -5.94 -0.99
C ILE A 27 -9.56 -4.95 -0.67
N HIS A 28 -9.25 -3.86 0.04
CA HIS A 28 -10.23 -2.86 0.40
C HIS A 28 -10.79 -2.13 -0.82
N ILE A 29 -9.93 -1.74 -1.78
CA ILE A 29 -10.31 -1.08 -3.04
C ILE A 29 -11.22 -1.97 -3.89
N LEU A 30 -10.93 -3.28 -3.96
CA LEU A 30 -11.76 -4.21 -4.73
C LEU A 30 -13.10 -4.50 -4.06
N LYS A 31 -13.14 -4.50 -2.72
CA LYS A 31 -14.34 -4.79 -1.93
C LYS A 31 -15.29 -3.59 -1.81
N HIS A 32 -14.78 -2.37 -1.78
CA HIS A 32 -15.57 -1.15 -1.62
C HIS A 32 -15.43 -0.26 -2.87
N ARG A 33 -16.56 0.09 -3.50
CA ARG A 33 -16.58 1.03 -4.64
C ARG A 33 -16.91 2.47 -4.25
N SER A 34 -17.06 2.74 -2.95
CA SER A 34 -17.22 4.08 -2.39
C SER A 34 -15.83 4.66 -2.13
N PHE A 35 -15.43 5.67 -2.91
CA PHE A 35 -14.17 6.39 -2.73
C PHE A 35 -14.46 7.86 -2.48
N LYS A 36 -13.70 8.49 -1.57
CA LYS A 36 -13.79 9.92 -1.30
C LYS A 36 -13.43 10.75 -2.53
N PHE A 37 -12.45 10.28 -3.30
CA PHE A 37 -11.97 10.92 -4.52
C PHE A 37 -11.67 9.87 -5.60
N GLY A 38 -12.07 10.14 -6.85
CA GLY A 38 -11.71 9.30 -8.00
C GLY A 38 -12.48 7.98 -8.10
N ASN A 39 -11.81 6.94 -8.63
CA ASN A 39 -12.41 5.62 -8.91
C ASN A 39 -11.48 4.47 -8.51
N THR A 40 -11.98 3.23 -8.59
CA THR A 40 -11.22 2.00 -8.25
C THR A 40 -9.90 1.89 -9.03
N ALA A 41 -9.91 2.21 -10.32
CA ALA A 41 -8.73 2.05 -11.18
C ALA A 41 -7.61 3.02 -10.80
N LEU A 42 -7.95 4.29 -10.50
CA LEU A 42 -7.00 5.29 -10.04
C LEU A 42 -6.28 4.82 -8.76
N TRP A 43 -7.04 4.36 -7.76
CA TRP A 43 -6.45 3.91 -6.50
C TRP A 43 -5.61 2.65 -6.63
N LEU A 44 -6.02 1.69 -7.48
CA LEU A 44 -5.19 0.53 -7.80
C LEU A 44 -3.85 0.94 -8.41
N VAL A 45 -3.85 1.87 -9.37
CA VAL A 45 -2.61 2.36 -9.99
C VAL A 45 -1.74 3.04 -8.95
N ILE A 46 -2.31 3.89 -8.09
CA ILE A 46 -1.55 4.58 -7.03
C ILE A 46 -0.90 3.58 -6.07
N VAL A 47 -1.66 2.59 -5.60
CA VAL A 47 -1.17 1.57 -4.67
C VAL A 47 -0.04 0.73 -5.27
N ILE A 48 -0.13 0.38 -6.56
CA ILE A 48 0.87 -0.48 -7.22
C ILE A 48 2.13 0.30 -7.62
N VAL A 49 1.99 1.54 -8.09
CA VAL A 49 3.11 2.30 -8.67
C VAL A 49 3.95 3.01 -7.60
N PHE A 50 3.35 3.47 -6.51
CA PHE A 50 4.03 4.30 -5.52
C PHE A 50 4.60 3.52 -4.31
N GLY A 51 4.64 2.19 -4.37
CA GLY A 51 5.16 1.34 -3.27
C GLY A 51 4.45 1.64 -1.95
N ILE A 52 5.16 1.65 -0.82
CA ILE A 52 4.62 2.01 0.51
C ILE A 52 3.77 3.30 0.54
N ILE A 53 4.09 4.31 -0.27
CA ILE A 53 3.38 5.61 -0.24
C ILE A 53 1.96 5.47 -0.77
N GLY A 54 1.73 4.63 -1.79
CA GLY A 54 0.43 4.45 -2.42
C GLY A 54 -0.66 3.96 -1.45
N PRO A 55 -0.46 2.82 -0.75
CA PRO A 55 -1.35 2.34 0.29
C PRO A 55 -1.58 3.34 1.42
N ILE A 56 -0.54 4.06 1.86
CA ILE A 56 -0.69 5.08 2.90
C ILE A 56 -1.63 6.19 2.42
N LEU A 57 -1.44 6.70 1.20
CA LEU A 57 -2.32 7.71 0.61
C LEU A 57 -3.75 7.19 0.46
N TYR A 58 -3.91 5.93 0.06
CA TYR A 58 -5.23 5.31 -0.03
C TYR A 58 -5.95 5.29 1.33
N PHE A 59 -5.30 4.81 2.38
CA PHE A 59 -5.94 4.70 3.69
C PHE A 59 -6.17 6.04 4.38
N THR A 60 -5.35 7.05 4.07
CA THR A 60 -5.48 8.40 4.66
C THR A 60 -6.45 9.30 3.91
N PHE A 61 -6.49 9.24 2.58
CA PHE A 61 -7.27 10.16 1.75
C PHE A 61 -8.27 9.47 0.82
N GLY A 62 -7.95 8.27 0.32
CA GLY A 62 -8.73 7.59 -0.72
C GLY A 62 -9.92 6.79 -0.24
N ARG A 63 -9.80 6.20 0.95
CA ARG A 63 -10.89 5.49 1.62
C ARG A 63 -12.07 6.44 1.81
N GLY A 64 -13.21 6.10 1.22
CA GLY A 64 -14.48 6.76 1.52
C GLY A 64 -14.80 6.58 3.01
N ASP A 65 -15.41 7.58 3.63
CA ASP A 65 -16.00 7.36 4.95
C ASP A 65 -17.16 6.37 4.72
N ASP A 66 -17.03 5.15 5.24
CA ASP A 66 -18.13 4.19 5.30
C ASP A 66 -19.24 4.73 6.21
#